data_AF-A0A8X7WNV6-F1
#
_entry.id   AF-A0A8X7WNV6-F1
#
_cell.length_a   1.000
_cell.length_b   1.000
_cell.length_c   1.000
_cell.angle_alpha   90.00
_cell.angle_beta   90.00
_cell.angle_gamma   90.00
#
_symmetry.space_group_name_H-M   'P 1'
#
loop_
_entity.id
_entity.type
_entity.pdbx_description
1 polymer ?
#
loop_
_entity_poly.entity_id
_entity_poly.type
_entity_poly.pdbx_seq_one_letter_code
_entity_poly.pdbx_strand_id
1 'polypeptide(L)'
;MCKYLDNFGFGPQIGDAVSVDSRYSRSWYATNQFTLEVIFHEKMKRYECLNRNSSLASAFYIPYYAGLDYRRNRWRNVAERDAAGKEMFKWLTKQPQWKGMSGKDHFLVIGRISRDFRRNSDNVSVRGTNLILLPESQNLTFLTIERSPTSHNEFAILYPTYFHPTSTVEIRQWQDKIKLTNRTILFSFAGARRPIRSQSELRTGGKRKIEEILRGIPNERIIGMRENVIRLVPKIVYTKSNRYKRMEKLLKMLLMLPWRE
;
A
#
# COMPACT_ATOMS: atom_id res chain seq x y z
N MET A 1 2.50 16.58 -10.47
CA MET A 1 1.72 15.39 -10.04
C MET A 1 1.24 14.60 -11.24
N CYS A 2 0.90 15.28 -12.34
CA CYS A 2 0.33 14.71 -13.57
C CYS A 2 1.05 13.45 -14.08
N LYS A 3 2.39 13.45 -14.21
CA LYS A 3 3.11 12.26 -14.69
C LYS A 3 2.84 10.97 -13.91
N TYR A 4 2.55 11.05 -12.62
CA TYR A 4 2.27 9.85 -11.80
C TYR A 4 0.83 9.35 -11.94
N LEU A 5 -0.04 10.14 -12.58
CA LEU A 5 -1.44 9.82 -12.82
C LEU A 5 -1.68 9.28 -14.24
N ASP A 6 -0.68 9.37 -15.12
CA ASP A 6 -0.70 8.77 -16.45
C ASP A 6 -1.00 7.27 -16.36
N ASN A 7 -1.56 6.71 -17.45
CA ASN A 7 -1.91 5.30 -17.54
C ASN A 7 -2.73 4.82 -16.32
N PHE A 8 -3.79 5.55 -15.97
CA PHE A 8 -4.71 5.18 -14.88
C PHE A 8 -4.00 5.10 -13.50
N GLY A 9 -2.96 5.92 -13.29
CA GLY A 9 -2.16 5.91 -12.06
C GLY A 9 -0.94 5.00 -12.09
N PHE A 10 -0.70 4.24 -13.18
CA PHE A 10 0.53 3.46 -13.33
C PHE A 10 1.76 4.33 -13.57
N GLY A 11 1.59 5.56 -14.05
CA GLY A 11 2.67 6.45 -14.44
C GLY A 11 3.18 6.17 -15.86
N PRO A 12 4.32 6.75 -16.27
CA PRO A 12 4.86 6.57 -17.61
C PRO A 12 5.32 5.12 -17.82
N GLN A 13 5.10 4.59 -19.02
CA GLN A 13 5.56 3.26 -19.38
C GLN A 13 7.09 3.21 -19.44
N ILE A 14 7.68 2.08 -19.05
CA ILE A 14 9.13 1.85 -19.06
C ILE A 14 9.49 1.07 -20.33
N GLY A 15 9.86 1.79 -21.40
CA GLY A 15 10.50 1.27 -22.64
C GLY A 15 10.71 2.42 -23.65
N ASP A 16 11.86 2.65 -24.29
CA ASP A 16 12.99 1.78 -24.73
C ASP A 16 14.36 2.06 -24.05
N ALA A 17 14.44 2.93 -23.04
CA ALA A 17 15.71 3.43 -22.49
C ALA A 17 16.39 2.51 -21.44
N VAL A 18 15.73 1.45 -20.99
CA VAL A 18 16.24 0.47 -20.03
C VAL A 18 16.06 -0.91 -20.67
N SER A 19 17.05 -1.79 -20.57
CA SER A 19 17.08 -3.15 -21.14
C SER A 19 16.03 -4.11 -20.55
N VAL A 20 14.77 -3.68 -20.55
CA VAL A 20 13.61 -4.52 -20.27
C VAL A 20 13.40 -5.38 -21.51
N ASP A 21 13.50 -6.69 -21.34
CA ASP A 21 13.12 -7.68 -22.36
C ASP A 21 11.80 -7.25 -23.00
N SER A 22 11.84 -7.01 -24.32
CA SER A 22 10.76 -6.38 -25.10
C SER A 22 9.44 -7.11 -24.98
N ARG A 23 9.47 -8.39 -24.58
CA ARG A 23 8.27 -9.19 -24.27
C ARG A 23 7.46 -8.67 -23.10
N TYR A 24 8.07 -7.93 -22.17
CA TYR A 24 7.39 -7.41 -20.98
C TYR A 24 7.24 -5.88 -20.98
N SER A 25 7.83 -5.15 -21.93
CA SER A 25 7.91 -3.67 -21.91
C SER A 25 6.55 -2.97 -21.79
N ARG A 26 5.46 -3.63 -22.23
CA ARG A 26 4.07 -3.14 -22.14
C ARG A 26 3.45 -3.23 -20.75
N SER A 27 4.08 -3.96 -19.84
CA SER A 27 3.58 -4.26 -18.51
C SER A 27 4.38 -3.57 -17.41
N TRP A 28 5.43 -2.82 -17.77
CA TRP A 28 6.27 -2.08 -16.83
C TRP A 28 6.01 -0.58 -16.90
N TYR A 29 5.77 0.02 -15.74
CA TYR A 29 5.48 1.45 -15.58
C TYR A 29 6.27 2.02 -14.41
N ALA A 30 6.65 3.29 -14.50
CA ALA A 30 7.34 4.02 -13.44
C ALA A 30 6.35 4.44 -12.35
N THR A 31 5.76 3.43 -11.71
CA THR A 31 4.67 3.57 -10.76
C THR A 31 5.13 4.22 -9.47
N ASN A 32 4.42 5.27 -9.05
CA ASN A 32 4.73 5.93 -7.81
C ASN A 32 4.14 5.13 -6.64
N GLN A 33 4.95 4.89 -5.61
CA GLN A 33 4.54 4.16 -4.39
C GLN A 33 3.26 4.68 -3.71
N PHE A 34 2.83 5.93 -3.98
CA PHE A 34 1.65 6.54 -3.37
C PHE A 34 0.47 6.76 -4.33
N THR A 35 0.41 6.04 -5.45
CA THR A 35 -0.67 6.16 -6.47
C THR A 35 -1.74 5.07 -6.36
N LEU A 36 -1.66 4.22 -5.35
CA LEU A 36 -2.53 3.06 -5.18
C LEU A 36 -4.03 3.40 -5.18
N GLU A 37 -4.42 4.55 -4.64
CA GLU A 37 -5.82 4.98 -4.58
C GLU A 37 -6.40 5.19 -5.99
N VAL A 38 -5.61 5.77 -6.89
CA VAL A 38 -5.99 6.02 -8.29
C VAL A 38 -6.06 4.71 -9.06
N ILE A 39 -5.03 3.88 -8.93
CA ILE A 39 -4.98 2.55 -9.55
C ILE A 39 -6.19 1.71 -9.13
N PHE A 40 -6.47 1.68 -7.82
CA PHE A 40 -7.57 0.90 -7.27
C PHE A 40 -8.92 1.43 -7.77
N HIS A 41 -9.14 2.75 -7.77
CA HIS A 41 -10.38 3.32 -8.26
C HIS A 41 -10.59 3.03 -9.76
N GLU A 42 -9.57 3.21 -10.61
CA GLU A 42 -9.69 2.92 -12.04
C GLU A 42 -10.01 1.45 -12.33
N LYS A 43 -9.52 0.53 -11.48
CA LYS A 43 -9.91 -0.88 -11.53
C LYS A 43 -11.33 -1.12 -11.03
N MET A 44 -11.73 -0.49 -9.93
CA MET A 44 -13.09 -0.60 -9.39
C MET A 44 -14.16 -0.16 -10.39
N LYS A 45 -13.87 0.84 -11.23
CA LYS A 45 -14.79 1.28 -12.31
C LYS A 45 -15.12 0.18 -13.33
N ARG A 46 -14.22 -0.80 -13.49
CA ARG A 46 -14.36 -1.93 -14.44
C ARG A 46 -14.62 -3.25 -13.73
N TYR A 47 -14.90 -3.22 -12.43
CA TYR A 47 -15.12 -4.42 -11.65
C TYR A 47 -16.47 -5.05 -12.03
N GLU A 48 -16.46 -6.32 -12.42
CA GLU A 48 -17.64 -7.01 -12.96
C GLU A 48 -18.83 -7.03 -11.99
N CYS A 49 -18.56 -7.05 -10.68
CA CYS A 49 -19.62 -7.03 -9.66
C CYS A 49 -20.10 -5.61 -9.29
N LEU A 50 -19.64 -4.56 -9.98
CA LEU A 50 -20.08 -3.19 -9.71
C LEU A 50 -21.55 -3.04 -10.13
N ASN A 51 -22.43 -2.76 -9.17
CA ASN A 51 -23.87 -2.63 -9.40
C ASN A 51 -24.35 -1.19 -9.14
N ARG A 52 -25.28 -0.71 -9.95
CA ARG A 52 -25.96 0.58 -9.76
C ARG A 52 -27.02 0.53 -8.66
N ASN A 53 -27.60 -0.65 -8.39
CA ASN A 53 -28.58 -0.82 -7.32
C ASN A 53 -27.87 -1.08 -5.98
N SER A 54 -27.85 -0.07 -5.11
CA SER A 54 -27.19 -0.17 -3.79
C SER A 54 -27.84 -1.19 -2.85
N SER A 55 -29.12 -1.53 -3.04
CA SER A 55 -29.82 -2.49 -2.17
C SER A 55 -29.31 -3.93 -2.33
N LEU A 56 -28.64 -4.22 -3.45
CA LEU A 56 -28.02 -5.52 -3.73
C LEU A 56 -26.52 -5.55 -3.37
N ALA A 57 -25.96 -4.41 -2.97
CA ALA A 57 -24.52 -4.30 -2.71
C ALA A 57 -24.16 -4.97 -1.38
N SER A 58 -23.11 -5.80 -1.40
CA SER A 58 -22.56 -6.39 -0.16
C SER A 58 -21.49 -5.54 0.52
N ALA A 59 -20.99 -4.51 -0.19
CA ALA A 59 -19.95 -3.60 0.28
C ALA A 59 -19.98 -2.30 -0.51
N PHE A 60 -19.55 -1.20 0.12
CA PHE A 60 -19.50 0.12 -0.49
C PHE A 60 -18.05 0.62 -0.52
N TYR A 61 -17.51 0.81 -1.72
CA TYR A 61 -16.21 1.42 -1.91
C TYR A 61 -16.34 2.96 -1.84
N ILE A 62 -15.52 3.60 -1.03
CA ILE A 62 -15.46 5.06 -0.93
C ILE A 62 -14.27 5.56 -1.76
N PRO A 63 -14.50 6.25 -2.90
CA PRO A 63 -13.43 6.74 -3.78
C PRO A 63 -12.84 8.06 -3.27
N TYR A 64 -12.40 8.08 -2.00
CA TYR A 64 -11.74 9.24 -1.39
C TYR A 64 -10.22 9.06 -1.40
N TYR A 65 -9.51 9.98 -2.06
CA TYR A 65 -8.06 9.93 -2.25
C TYR A 65 -7.31 10.59 -1.09
N ALA A 66 -7.37 9.97 0.08
CA ALA A 66 -6.80 10.50 1.32
C ALA A 66 -5.31 10.83 1.19
N GLY A 67 -4.55 9.99 0.49
CA GLY A 67 -3.13 10.20 0.25
C GLY A 67 -2.82 11.38 -0.66
N LEU A 68 -3.63 11.60 -1.69
CA LEU A 68 -3.51 12.77 -2.58
C LEU A 68 -3.93 14.06 -1.88
N ASP A 69 -5.03 14.02 -1.14
CA ASP A 69 -5.53 15.14 -0.33
C ASP A 69 -4.48 15.60 0.70
N TYR A 70 -3.94 14.65 1.47
CA TYR A 70 -2.83 14.92 2.38
C TYR A 70 -1.63 15.55 1.67
N ARG A 71 -1.26 15.05 0.48
CA ARG A 71 -0.11 15.59 -0.27
C ARG A 71 -0.36 17.01 -0.76
N ARG A 72 -1.59 17.34 -1.17
CA ARG A 72 -2.00 18.69 -1.58
C ARG A 72 -1.95 19.66 -0.40
N ASN A 73 -2.44 19.22 0.76
CA ASN A 73 -2.62 20.07 1.93
C ASN A 73 -1.48 19.96 2.97
N ARG A 74 -0.40 19.22 2.66
CA ARG A 74 0.68 18.89 3.63
C ARG A 74 1.27 20.10 4.37
N TRP A 75 1.34 21.24 3.69
CA TRP A 75 1.96 22.47 4.18
C TRP A 75 0.95 23.48 4.74
N ARG A 76 -0.34 23.12 4.77
CA ARG A 76 -1.41 23.94 5.33
C ARG A 76 -1.55 23.74 6.83
N ASN A 77 -2.37 24.57 7.46
CA ASN A 77 -2.70 24.43 8.88
C ASN A 77 -3.50 23.14 9.16
N VAL A 78 -3.65 22.79 10.43
CA VAL A 78 -4.33 21.56 10.88
C VAL A 78 -5.78 21.50 10.39
N ALA A 79 -6.52 22.60 10.51
CA ALA A 79 -7.93 22.65 10.12
C ALA A 79 -8.12 22.36 8.63
N GLU A 80 -7.33 22.99 7.77
CA GLU A 80 -7.35 22.77 6.32
C GLU A 80 -6.95 21.34 5.94
N ARG A 81 -5.97 20.74 6.62
CA ARG A 81 -5.56 19.35 6.38
C ARG A 81 -6.64 18.34 6.72
N ASP A 82 -7.49 18.64 7.70
CA ASP A 82 -8.54 17.72 8.16
C ASP A 82 -9.91 18.00 7.52
N ALA A 83 -10.08 19.16 6.88
CA ALA A 83 -11.37 19.65 6.39
C ALA A 83 -12.06 18.65 5.44
N ALA A 84 -11.34 18.20 4.39
CA ALA A 84 -11.91 17.31 3.38
C ALA A 84 -12.34 15.96 3.96
N GLY A 85 -11.55 15.39 4.87
CA GLY A 85 -11.91 14.13 5.56
C GLY A 85 -13.14 14.28 6.45
N LYS A 86 -13.25 15.38 7.19
CA LYS A 86 -14.42 15.70 8.03
C LYS A 86 -15.67 15.94 7.18
N GLU A 87 -15.54 16.67 6.08
CA GLU A 87 -16.64 16.95 5.16
C GLU A 87 -17.16 15.66 4.50
N MET A 88 -16.24 14.79 4.05
CA MET A 88 -16.58 13.48 3.51
C MET A 88 -17.40 12.66 4.51
N PHE A 89 -16.97 12.53 5.78
CA PHE A 89 -17.73 11.78 6.78
C PHE A 89 -19.08 12.43 7.12
N LYS A 90 -19.14 13.77 7.19
CA LYS A 90 -20.38 14.52 7.39
C LYS A 90 -21.39 14.28 6.26
N TRP A 91 -20.92 14.10 5.02
CA TRP A 91 -21.76 13.75 3.89
C TRP A 91 -22.15 12.26 3.91
N LEU A 92 -21.17 11.38 4.15
CA LEU A 92 -21.34 9.93 4.07
C LEU A 92 -22.34 9.40 5.12
N THR A 93 -22.28 9.90 6.35
CA THR A 93 -23.18 9.52 7.44
C THR A 93 -24.65 9.84 7.17
N LYS A 94 -24.94 10.77 6.26
CA LYS A 94 -26.29 11.13 5.84
C LYS A 94 -26.87 10.21 4.76
N GLN A 95 -26.02 9.43 4.08
CA GLN A 95 -26.43 8.59 2.97
C GLN A 95 -27.26 7.38 3.46
N PRO A 96 -28.29 6.95 2.72
CA PRO A 96 -29.10 5.79 3.10
C PRO A 96 -28.28 4.51 3.17
N GLN A 97 -27.27 4.35 2.31
CA GLN A 97 -26.36 3.21 2.28
C GLN A 97 -25.56 3.09 3.59
N TRP A 98 -25.23 4.22 4.23
CA TRP A 98 -24.52 4.21 5.50
C TRP A 98 -25.40 3.72 6.66
N LYS A 99 -26.69 4.08 6.67
CA LYS A 99 -27.60 3.80 7.79
C LYS A 99 -27.84 2.31 8.02
N GLY A 100 -27.75 1.47 6.98
CA GLY A 100 -28.03 0.05 7.07
C GLY A 100 -27.07 -0.71 8.00
N MET A 101 -25.77 -0.40 7.95
CA MET A 101 -24.75 -1.07 8.77
C MET A 101 -23.79 -0.10 9.47
N SER A 102 -24.15 1.18 9.58
CA SER A 102 -23.37 2.23 10.23
C SER A 102 -21.91 2.27 9.77
N GLY A 103 -21.68 2.11 8.46
CA GLY A 103 -20.36 2.12 7.84
C GLY A 103 -19.60 0.79 7.86
N LYS A 104 -20.13 -0.27 8.49
CA LYS A 104 -19.42 -1.56 8.59
C LYS A 104 -19.19 -2.25 7.24
N ASP A 105 -20.06 -2.06 6.26
CA ASP A 105 -19.92 -2.49 4.85
C ASP A 105 -19.03 -1.58 4.01
N HIS A 106 -18.65 -0.41 4.54
CA HIS A 106 -17.89 0.57 3.78
C HIS A 106 -16.39 0.30 3.92
N PHE A 107 -15.67 0.53 2.83
CA PHE A 107 -14.21 0.42 2.83
C PHE A 107 -13.55 1.49 1.97
N LEU A 108 -12.32 1.81 2.34
CA LEU A 108 -11.51 2.85 1.72
C LEU A 108 -10.09 2.34 1.53
N VAL A 109 -9.50 2.64 0.37
CA VAL A 109 -8.09 2.33 0.07
C VAL A 109 -7.27 3.60 0.27
N ILE A 110 -6.24 3.52 1.10
CA ILE A 110 -5.32 4.62 1.38
C ILE A 110 -3.95 4.27 0.81
N GLY A 111 -3.51 5.07 -0.16
CA GLY A 111 -2.26 4.87 -0.88
C GLY A 111 -1.04 5.39 -0.14
N ARG A 112 -1.08 5.44 1.19
CA ARG A 112 -0.01 5.94 2.06
C ARG A 112 0.00 5.15 3.36
N ILE A 113 0.99 5.45 4.20
CA ILE A 113 1.18 4.77 5.49
C ILE A 113 0.18 5.28 6.52
N SER A 114 -0.29 4.39 7.39
CA SER A 114 -1.26 4.69 8.46
C SER A 114 -0.86 5.87 9.35
N ARG A 115 0.45 6.04 9.59
CA ARG A 115 1.01 7.14 10.37
C ARG A 115 0.69 8.53 9.80
N ASP A 116 0.52 8.67 8.48
CA ASP A 116 0.15 9.95 7.86
C ASP A 116 -1.30 10.39 8.21
N PHE A 117 -2.13 9.51 8.80
CA PHE A 117 -3.56 9.77 9.09
C PHE A 117 -3.93 9.62 10.57
N ARG A 118 -2.91 9.63 11.44
CA ARG A 118 -3.04 9.52 12.91
C ARG A 118 -2.01 10.41 13.60
N ARG A 119 -2.21 11.72 13.56
CA ARG A 119 -1.31 12.63 14.29
C ARG A 119 -1.49 12.42 15.79
N ASN A 120 -0.39 12.44 16.53
CA ASN A 120 -0.38 12.37 17.99
C ASN A 120 -0.49 13.74 18.67
N SER A 121 -0.40 14.84 17.90
CA SER A 121 -0.67 16.20 18.37
C SER A 121 -1.12 17.08 17.21
N ASP A 122 -1.83 18.15 17.54
CA ASP A 122 -2.23 19.20 16.59
C ASP A 122 -1.18 20.31 16.46
N ASN A 123 0.06 20.03 16.88
CA ASN A 123 1.17 20.92 16.59
C ASN A 123 1.39 20.99 15.07
N VAL A 124 1.53 22.19 14.51
CA VAL A 124 1.72 22.43 13.07
C VAL A 124 2.98 21.72 12.54
N SER A 125 3.99 21.50 13.38
CA SER A 125 5.19 20.75 13.05
C SER A 125 4.92 19.26 12.78
N VAL A 126 3.86 18.70 13.37
CA VAL A 126 3.43 17.32 13.15
C VAL A 126 2.62 17.25 11.86
N ARG A 127 3.13 16.44 10.93
CA ARG A 127 2.54 16.23 9.60
C ARG A 127 1.53 15.09 9.65
N GLY A 128 0.43 15.25 8.95
CA GLY A 128 -0.58 14.21 8.76
C GLY A 128 -1.98 14.78 8.70
N THR A 129 -2.97 13.90 8.68
CA THR A 129 -4.39 14.16 8.96
C THR A 129 -4.82 13.32 10.17
N ASN A 130 -6.05 13.51 10.67
CA ASN A 130 -6.65 12.62 11.66
C ASN A 130 -7.81 11.79 11.09
N LEU A 131 -7.82 11.54 9.77
CA LEU A 131 -8.91 10.86 9.07
C LEU A 131 -9.33 9.54 9.73
N ILE A 132 -8.37 8.72 10.16
CA ILE A 132 -8.65 7.40 10.74
C ILE A 132 -8.83 7.45 12.27
N LEU A 133 -8.74 8.65 12.86
CA LEU A 133 -9.07 8.89 14.27
C LEU A 133 -10.46 9.52 14.43
N LEU A 134 -11.13 9.87 13.33
CA LEU A 134 -12.50 10.41 13.38
C LEU A 134 -13.47 9.37 13.94
N PRO A 135 -14.45 9.76 14.78
CA PRO A 135 -15.41 8.82 15.38
C PRO A 135 -16.14 7.96 14.34
N GLU A 136 -16.52 8.57 13.21
CA GLU A 136 -17.24 7.93 12.11
C GLU A 136 -16.37 6.86 11.42
N SER A 137 -15.05 6.98 11.51
CA SER A 137 -14.10 6.06 10.85
C SER A 137 -14.00 4.69 11.52
N GLN A 138 -14.43 4.55 12.78
CA GLN A 138 -14.25 3.34 13.58
C GLN A 138 -14.89 2.09 12.98
N ASN A 139 -16.02 2.25 12.29
CA ASN A 139 -16.75 1.13 11.69
C ASN A 139 -16.27 0.77 10.28
N LEU A 140 -15.49 1.62 9.61
CA LEU A 140 -15.04 1.37 8.23
C LEU A 140 -13.86 0.43 8.19
N THR A 141 -13.73 -0.29 7.07
CA THR A 141 -12.52 -1.02 6.75
C THR A 141 -11.54 -0.15 5.98
N PHE A 142 -10.36 0.10 6.52
CA PHE A 142 -9.26 0.76 5.83
C PHE A 142 -8.27 -0.24 5.26
N LEU A 143 -7.99 -0.13 3.97
CA LEU A 143 -6.93 -0.87 3.30
C LEU A 143 -5.74 0.07 3.12
N THR A 144 -4.69 -0.10 3.91
CA THR A 144 -3.55 0.82 3.97
C THR A 144 -2.25 0.10 3.63
N ILE A 145 -1.26 0.81 3.10
CA ILE A 145 -0.01 0.14 2.68
C ILE A 145 0.81 -0.33 3.88
N GLU A 146 0.78 0.45 4.96
CA GLU A 146 1.39 0.11 6.24
C GLU A 146 0.38 0.39 7.34
N ARG A 147 -0.22 -0.66 7.91
CA ARG A 147 -1.24 -0.54 8.97
C ARG A 147 -0.62 -0.24 10.34
N SER A 148 -1.40 0.34 11.24
CA SER A 148 -1.05 0.33 12.66
C SER A 148 -1.26 -1.08 13.24
N PRO A 149 -0.30 -1.63 14.01
CA PRO A 149 -0.48 -2.90 14.73
C PRO A 149 -1.67 -2.89 15.69
N THR A 150 -1.98 -1.72 16.26
CA THR A 150 -3.03 -1.52 17.28
C THR A 150 -4.41 -1.20 16.69
N SER A 151 -4.52 -0.95 15.39
CA SER A 151 -5.81 -0.67 14.77
C SER A 151 -6.54 -1.97 14.43
N HIS A 152 -7.83 -2.03 14.79
CA HIS A 152 -8.70 -3.17 14.55
C HIS A 152 -9.38 -3.15 13.18
N ASN A 153 -9.49 -1.98 12.58
CA ASN A 153 -10.24 -1.74 11.34
C ASN A 153 -9.34 -1.39 10.14
N GLU A 154 -8.03 -1.57 10.31
CA GLU A 154 -7.03 -1.46 9.25
C GLU A 154 -6.46 -2.80 8.81
N PHE A 155 -6.30 -2.96 7.50
CA PHE A 155 -5.67 -4.12 6.89
C PHE A 155 -4.54 -3.65 5.97
N ALA A 156 -3.38 -4.28 6.12
CA ALA A 156 -2.22 -3.98 5.30
C ALA A 156 -2.39 -4.57 3.91
N ILE A 157 -2.11 -3.75 2.90
CA ILE A 157 -2.06 -4.15 1.49
C ILE A 157 -0.71 -3.77 0.90
N LEU A 158 -0.33 -4.39 -0.21
CA LEU A 158 0.99 -4.18 -0.79
C LEU A 158 1.12 -2.77 -1.40
N TYR A 159 2.34 -2.24 -1.38
CA TYR A 159 2.71 -1.10 -2.22
C TYR A 159 2.41 -1.42 -3.70
N PRO A 160 1.95 -0.45 -4.50
CA PRO A 160 1.85 -0.64 -5.94
C PRO A 160 3.25 -0.90 -6.49
N THR A 161 3.38 -1.90 -7.35
CA THR A 161 4.65 -2.25 -8.00
C THR A 161 4.74 -1.62 -9.39
N TYR A 162 5.90 -1.76 -10.02
CA TYR A 162 6.14 -1.26 -11.37
C TYR A 162 5.54 -2.20 -12.44
N PHE A 163 5.26 -3.44 -12.07
CA PHE A 163 4.75 -4.46 -12.97
C PHE A 163 3.23 -4.56 -12.86
N HIS A 164 2.54 -4.26 -13.96
CA HIS A 164 1.09 -4.30 -14.10
C HIS A 164 0.71 -5.24 -15.25
N PRO A 165 0.74 -6.57 -15.01
CA PRO A 165 0.46 -7.55 -16.06
C PRO A 165 -1.00 -7.50 -16.48
N THR A 166 -1.25 -7.80 -17.75
CA THR A 166 -2.63 -7.88 -18.28
C THR A 166 -3.19 -9.30 -18.28
N SER A 167 -2.32 -10.31 -18.11
CA SER A 167 -2.69 -11.72 -18.12
C SER A 167 -1.89 -12.55 -17.11
N THR A 168 -2.44 -13.71 -16.74
CA THR A 168 -1.73 -14.69 -15.89
C THR A 168 -0.52 -15.30 -16.60
N VAL A 169 -0.50 -15.30 -17.94
CA VAL A 169 0.63 -15.76 -18.75
C VAL A 169 1.85 -14.89 -18.51
N GLU A 170 1.70 -13.56 -18.53
CA GLU A 170 2.80 -12.62 -18.23
C GLU A 170 3.36 -12.82 -16.82
N ILE A 171 2.48 -13.09 -15.83
CA ILE A 171 2.91 -13.38 -14.45
C ILE A 171 3.77 -14.64 -14.42
N ARG A 172 3.32 -15.73 -15.05
CA ARG A 172 4.07 -17.01 -15.09
C ARG A 172 5.40 -16.83 -15.81
N GLN A 173 5.40 -16.19 -16.96
CA GLN A 173 6.62 -15.89 -17.73
C GLN A 173 7.64 -15.08 -16.92
N TRP A 174 7.18 -14.04 -16.21
CA TRP A 174 8.04 -13.27 -15.32
C TRP A 174 8.57 -14.12 -14.16
N GLN A 175 7.72 -14.92 -13.53
CA GLN A 175 8.12 -15.84 -12.46
C GLN A 175 9.16 -16.85 -12.95
N ASP A 176 8.97 -17.44 -14.12
CA ASP A 176 9.89 -18.42 -14.70
C ASP A 176 11.22 -17.78 -15.06
N LYS A 177 11.20 -16.59 -15.65
CA LYS A 177 12.42 -15.79 -15.86
C LYS A 177 13.17 -15.57 -14.55
N ILE A 178 12.47 -15.15 -13.49
CA ILE A 178 13.07 -14.90 -12.17
C ILE A 178 13.59 -16.19 -11.53
N LYS A 179 12.91 -17.33 -11.67
CA LYS A 179 13.36 -18.62 -11.12
C LYS A 179 14.58 -19.17 -11.87
N LEU A 180 14.60 -19.06 -13.20
CA LEU A 180 15.64 -19.60 -14.08
C LEU A 180 16.87 -18.68 -14.16
N THR A 181 16.77 -17.44 -13.71
CA THR A 181 17.92 -16.52 -13.66
C THR A 181 18.95 -17.04 -12.65
N ASN A 182 20.12 -17.45 -13.15
CA ASN A 182 21.25 -17.81 -12.29
C ASN A 182 21.78 -16.55 -11.58
N ARG A 183 21.65 -16.52 -10.25
CA ARG A 183 22.10 -15.40 -9.40
C ARG A 183 23.38 -15.80 -8.68
N THR A 184 24.52 -15.49 -9.28
CA THR A 184 25.84 -15.73 -8.67
C THR A 184 26.17 -14.74 -7.54
N ILE A 185 25.53 -13.56 -7.55
CA ILE A 185 25.74 -12.49 -6.58
C ILE A 185 24.39 -12.10 -5.97
N LEU A 186 24.31 -12.15 -4.64
CA LEU A 186 23.17 -11.65 -3.87
C LEU A 186 23.57 -10.30 -3.25
N PHE A 187 22.81 -9.25 -3.56
CA PHE A 187 22.96 -7.94 -2.93
C PHE A 187 21.64 -7.53 -2.28
N SER A 188 21.74 -6.78 -1.18
CA SER A 188 20.60 -6.17 -0.50
C SER A 188 20.96 -4.72 -0.19
N PHE A 189 20.07 -3.80 -0.54
CA PHE A 189 20.22 -2.39 -0.17
C PHE A 189 19.67 -2.19 1.24
N ALA A 190 20.54 -2.30 2.26
CA ALA A 190 20.28 -1.68 3.54
C ALA A 190 20.50 -0.17 3.35
N GLY A 191 19.43 0.62 3.37
CA GLY A 191 19.41 2.02 2.91
C GLY A 191 20.62 2.87 3.32
N ALA A 192 21.01 3.80 2.43
CA ALA A 192 22.14 4.70 2.67
C ALA A 192 21.85 5.76 3.75
N ARG A 193 22.92 6.26 4.41
CA ARG A 193 22.85 7.40 5.34
C ARG A 193 22.29 8.62 4.61
N ARG A 194 21.18 9.19 5.09
CA ARG A 194 20.67 10.46 4.55
C ARG A 194 21.68 11.58 4.86
N PRO A 195 22.01 12.46 3.90
CA PRO A 195 22.76 13.67 4.20
C PRO A 195 21.95 14.52 5.20
N ILE A 196 22.61 14.74 6.33
CA ILE A 196 22.26 15.49 7.54
C ILE A 196 20.99 16.36 7.44
N ARG A 197 19.96 15.96 8.17
CA ARG A 197 19.14 16.89 8.96
C ARG A 197 19.25 16.46 10.40
N SER A 198 19.79 17.34 11.23
CA SER A 198 19.95 17.19 12.67
C SER A 198 18.62 16.84 13.34
N GLN A 199 18.52 15.65 13.94
CA GLN A 199 17.78 15.42 15.19
C GLN A 199 18.00 13.99 15.71
N SER A 200 19.07 13.85 16.50
CA SER A 200 19.04 13.49 17.91
C SER A 200 18.28 12.26 18.44
N GLU A 201 17.88 11.27 17.64
CA GLU A 201 17.21 10.05 18.18
C GLU A 201 17.91 8.72 17.87
N LEU A 202 19.17 8.77 17.45
CA LEU A 202 20.13 7.65 17.65
C LEU A 202 21.23 8.04 18.65
N ARG A 203 20.96 9.07 19.47
CA ARG A 203 21.82 9.57 20.55
C ARG A 203 21.78 8.60 21.73
N THR A 204 22.56 7.53 21.67
CA THR A 204 23.49 7.11 22.74
C THR A 204 24.29 5.89 22.26
N GLY A 205 25.60 6.10 22.11
CA GLY A 205 26.61 5.07 22.38
C GLY A 205 26.71 3.88 21.42
N GLY A 206 27.28 4.10 20.24
CA GLY A 206 27.82 2.98 19.46
C GLY A 206 28.53 3.44 18.20
N LYS A 207 29.82 3.75 18.28
CA LYS A 207 30.72 3.95 17.13
C LYS A 207 30.94 2.68 16.30
N ARG A 208 30.08 1.66 16.37
CA ARG A 208 30.25 0.46 15.56
C ARG A 208 29.70 0.73 14.16
N LYS A 209 30.58 0.69 13.17
CA LYS A 209 30.15 0.67 11.77
C LYS A 209 29.26 -0.55 11.59
N ILE A 210 28.16 -0.42 10.85
CA ILE A 210 27.26 -1.55 10.60
C ILE A 210 28.02 -2.77 10.05
N GLU A 211 29.09 -2.52 9.30
CA GLU A 211 30.03 -3.52 8.81
C GLU A 211 30.70 -4.33 9.93
N GLU A 212 31.14 -3.70 11.01
CA GLU A 212 31.75 -4.38 12.16
C GLU A 212 30.73 -5.26 12.88
N ILE A 213 29.48 -4.79 12.99
CA ILE A 213 28.39 -5.57 13.58
C ILE A 213 28.08 -6.78 12.70
N LEU A 214 27.97 -6.58 11.38
CA LEU A 214 27.67 -7.66 10.43
C LEU A 214 28.82 -8.67 10.31
N ARG A 215 30.08 -8.22 10.37
CA ARG A 215 31.27 -9.09 10.40
C ARG A 215 31.39 -9.89 11.70
N GLY A 216 30.85 -9.38 12.80
CA GLY A 216 30.80 -10.10 14.08
C GLY A 216 29.72 -11.18 14.15
N ILE A 217 28.90 -11.37 13.11
CA ILE A 217 27.89 -12.43 13.06
C ILE A 217 28.55 -13.72 12.56
N PRO A 218 28.56 -14.80 13.36
CA PRO A 218 29.11 -16.09 12.94
C PRO A 218 28.40 -16.63 11.69
N ASN A 219 29.14 -17.32 10.82
CA ASN A 219 28.61 -17.85 9.55
C ASN A 219 27.45 -18.83 9.78
N GLU A 220 27.50 -19.63 10.85
CA GLU A 220 26.44 -20.56 11.23
C GLU A 220 25.13 -19.82 11.52
N ARG A 221 25.24 -18.65 12.17
CA ARG A 221 24.08 -17.79 12.47
C ARG A 221 23.55 -17.12 11.20
N ILE A 222 24.42 -16.76 10.25
CA ILE A 222 24.00 -16.24 8.93
C ILE A 222 23.23 -17.30 8.17
N ILE A 223 23.70 -18.54 8.15
CA ILE A 223 23.01 -19.68 7.51
C ILE A 223 21.64 -19.89 8.17
N GLY A 224 21.56 -19.96 9.49
CA GLY A 224 20.28 -20.10 10.20
C GLY A 224 19.33 -18.91 9.99
N MET A 225 19.83 -17.69 9.85
CA MET A 225 19.02 -16.52 9.47
C MET A 225 18.50 -16.63 8.03
N ARG A 226 19.34 -17.07 7.09
CA ARG A 226 18.95 -17.29 5.68
C ARG A 226 17.88 -18.37 5.56
N GLU A 227 18.05 -19.50 6.22
CA GLU A 227 17.05 -20.58 6.26
C GLU A 227 15.73 -20.10 6.84
N ASN A 228 15.77 -19.29 7.90
CA ASN A 228 14.57 -18.68 8.47
C ASN A 228 13.87 -17.73 7.49
N VAL A 229 14.61 -16.87 6.79
CA VAL A 229 14.04 -15.98 5.77
C VAL A 229 13.44 -16.80 4.62
N ILE A 230 14.17 -17.79 4.09
CA ILE A 230 13.69 -18.69 3.04
C ILE A 230 12.39 -19.40 3.48
N ARG A 231 12.32 -19.87 4.72
CA ARG A 231 11.12 -20.48 5.32
C ARG A 231 9.97 -19.50 5.48
N LEU A 232 10.26 -18.22 5.71
CA LEU A 232 9.26 -17.16 5.90
C LEU A 232 8.74 -16.63 4.57
N VAL A 233 9.54 -16.61 3.49
CA VAL A 233 9.13 -16.05 2.18
C VAL A 233 7.79 -16.64 1.69
N PRO A 234 7.56 -17.97 1.67
CA PRO A 234 6.26 -18.52 1.29
C PRO A 234 5.11 -18.11 2.22
N LYS A 235 5.39 -17.95 3.52
CA LYS A 235 4.38 -17.57 4.54
C LYS A 235 4.02 -16.09 4.50
N ILE A 236 4.98 -15.23 4.15
CA ILE A 236 4.79 -13.79 3.98
C ILE A 236 4.10 -13.51 2.64
N VAL A 237 4.43 -14.28 1.61
CA VAL A 237 3.90 -14.08 0.26
C VAL A 237 2.46 -14.59 0.14
N TYR A 238 2.06 -15.69 0.80
CA TYR A 238 0.65 -16.11 0.89
C TYR A 238 0.36 -16.94 2.15
N THR A 239 0.14 -16.30 3.29
CA THR A 239 -0.62 -16.96 4.36
C THR A 239 -2.11 -16.84 4.03
N LYS A 240 -2.73 -17.99 3.74
CA LYS A 240 -4.19 -18.13 3.72
C LYS A 240 -4.71 -17.87 5.13
N SER A 241 -4.96 -16.61 5.46
CA SER A 241 -5.49 -16.21 6.76
C SER A 241 -6.91 -16.75 6.90
N ASN A 242 -7.09 -17.70 7.82
CA ASN A 242 -8.37 -18.32 8.17
C ASN A 242 -9.34 -17.36 8.91
N ARG A 243 -9.12 -16.04 8.84
CA ARG A 243 -10.04 -15.05 9.42
C ARG A 243 -10.66 -14.19 8.32
N TYR A 244 -11.96 -14.40 8.16
CA TYR A 244 -12.96 -13.67 7.38
C TYR A 244 -13.04 -13.95 5.88
N LYS A 245 -14.10 -14.67 5.47
CA LYS A 245 -14.58 -14.79 4.07
C LYS A 245 -14.72 -13.43 3.36
N ARG A 246 -15.03 -12.36 4.11
CA ARG A 246 -15.08 -10.98 3.62
C ARG A 246 -13.70 -10.45 3.20
N MET A 247 -12.67 -10.78 3.97
CA MET A 247 -11.30 -10.36 3.70
C MET A 247 -10.66 -11.19 2.61
N GLU A 248 -11.08 -12.44 2.42
CA GLU A 248 -10.72 -13.23 1.23
C GLU A 248 -11.30 -12.61 -0.05
N LYS A 249 -12.54 -12.10 -0.03
CA LYS A 249 -13.15 -11.40 -1.17
C LYS A 249 -12.42 -10.08 -1.48
N LEU A 250 -12.07 -9.31 -0.45
CA LEU A 250 -11.26 -8.08 -0.59
C LEU A 250 -9.81 -8.37 -1.00
N LEU A 251 -9.17 -9.42 -0.46
CA LEU A 251 -7.83 -9.85 -0.89
C LEU A 251 -7.85 -10.33 -2.35
N LYS A 252 -8.89 -11.04 -2.79
CA LYS A 252 -9.04 -11.41 -4.21
C LYS A 252 -9.24 -10.18 -5.09
N MET A 253 -9.96 -9.16 -4.63
CA MET A 253 -10.03 -7.85 -5.29
C MET A 253 -8.67 -7.12 -5.32
N LEU A 254 -7.88 -7.21 -4.24
CA LEU A 254 -6.55 -6.58 -4.09
C LEU A 254 -5.43 -7.30 -4.84
N LEU A 255 -5.50 -8.63 -4.93
CA LEU A 255 -4.52 -9.46 -5.62
C LEU A 255 -4.69 -9.39 -7.14
N MET A 256 -5.77 -8.77 -7.63
CA MET A 256 -5.95 -8.44 -9.05
C MET A 256 -5.67 -9.60 -9.99
N LEU A 257 -5.91 -10.84 -9.54
CA LEU A 257 -5.91 -12.01 -10.41
C LEU A 257 -7.23 -11.98 -11.19
N PRO A 258 -7.21 -12.22 -12.51
CA PRO A 258 -8.45 -12.39 -13.25
C PRO A 258 -9.22 -13.54 -12.63
N TRP A 259 -10.48 -13.30 -12.27
CA TRP A 259 -11.43 -14.37 -12.02
C TRP A 259 -11.71 -15.00 -13.38
N ARG A 260 -11.05 -16.13 -13.67
CA ARG A 260 -11.50 -17.13 -14.63
C ARG A 260 -10.76 -18.45 -14.37
N GLU A 261 -11.59 -19.41 -13.95
CA GLU A 261 -11.53 -20.88 -14.02
C GLU A 261 -10.22 -21.60 -13.65
#